data_AF-G3HJU1-F1
#
_entry.id   AF-G3HJU1-F1
#
_cell.length_a   1.000
_cell.length_b   1.000
_cell.length_c   1.000
_cell.angle_alpha   90.00
_cell.angle_beta   90.00
_cell.angle_gamma   90.00
#
_symmetry.space_group_name_H-M   'P 1'
#
loop_
_entity.id
_entity.type
_entity.pdbx_description
1 polymer ?
#
loop_
_entity_poly.entity_id
_entity_poly.type
_entity_poly.pdbx_seq_one_letter_code
_entity_poly.pdbx_strand_id
1 'polypeptide(L)'
;MRQKIFHLLKGTPLNVVVLNNSRFYHIGTTEEYLLHFTSNGSLQAELGLQSIAFSVFPNVPEDSHEKPCVIHSILNSGCCVAPGSVVEYSRLGPEVSISENCIISGSVIEKAVLPPCSFVCSLSVEINGHLEYSTMVFGMEDNLKNSVKTISDIKMLQFFGVCFLTCLDIWNLKAMEELFSGSKTQLSLWTARIFPVCSSLSESVAASLGMLNAIRNHSPFSLSNFKLLSIQEMLLCKDVGDMLAYREQLFLEISSKRKQSDSEKS
;
A
#
# COMPACT_ATOMS: atom_id res chain seq x y z
N MET A 1 21.90 -3.32 -23.13
CA MET A 1 21.77 -4.78 -22.86
C MET A 1 21.04 -5.51 -23.98
N ARG A 2 19.77 -5.15 -24.29
CA ARG A 2 18.95 -5.82 -25.32
C ARG A 2 19.62 -5.96 -26.70
N GLN A 3 20.27 -4.90 -27.20
CA GLN A 3 21.01 -4.97 -28.47
C GLN A 3 22.20 -5.94 -28.44
N LYS A 4 22.91 -6.07 -27.31
CA LYS A 4 24.03 -7.01 -27.19
C LYS A 4 23.53 -8.45 -27.25
N ILE A 5 22.43 -8.75 -26.55
CA ILE A 5 21.75 -10.06 -26.58
C ILE A 5 21.29 -10.38 -28.01
N PHE A 6 20.66 -9.42 -28.69
CA PHE A 6 20.25 -9.57 -30.09
C PHE A 6 21.42 -9.96 -31.00
N HIS A 7 22.56 -9.26 -30.92
CA HIS A 7 23.72 -9.56 -31.76
C HIS A 7 24.32 -10.93 -31.45
N LEU A 8 24.33 -11.37 -30.19
CA LEU A 8 24.83 -12.68 -29.79
C LEU A 8 23.94 -13.84 -30.27
N LEU A 9 22.62 -13.65 -30.26
CA LEU A 9 21.66 -14.69 -30.64
C LEU A 9 21.35 -14.70 -32.15
N LYS A 10 21.81 -13.68 -32.89
CA LYS A 10 21.55 -13.56 -34.34
C LYS A 10 22.09 -14.78 -35.09
N GLY A 11 21.21 -15.46 -35.82
CA GLY A 11 21.55 -16.67 -36.58
C GLY A 11 21.52 -17.97 -35.78
N THR A 12 21.23 -17.91 -34.48
CA THR A 12 21.01 -19.11 -33.66
C THR A 12 19.58 -19.62 -33.87
N PRO A 13 19.37 -20.90 -34.21
CA PRO A 13 18.03 -21.49 -34.29
C PRO A 13 17.34 -21.42 -32.91
N LEU A 14 16.17 -20.79 -32.86
CA LEU A 14 15.34 -20.74 -31.66
C LEU A 14 14.17 -21.70 -31.83
N ASN A 15 14.01 -22.61 -30.86
CA ASN A 15 12.84 -23.48 -30.76
C ASN A 15 11.85 -22.87 -29.76
N VAL A 16 10.59 -22.77 -30.16
CA VAL A 16 9.52 -22.27 -29.28
C VAL A 16 8.68 -23.46 -28.82
N VAL A 17 8.63 -23.67 -27.51
CA VAL A 17 7.72 -24.64 -26.88
C VAL A 17 6.50 -23.89 -26.40
N VAL A 18 5.32 -24.29 -26.88
CA VAL A 18 4.05 -23.70 -26.45
C VAL A 18 3.45 -24.56 -25.33
N LEU A 19 3.17 -23.94 -24.20
CA LEU A 19 2.53 -24.58 -23.05
C LEU A 19 1.02 -24.35 -23.11
N ASN A 20 0.30 -25.14 -23.94
CA ASN A 20 -1.12 -24.93 -24.24
C ASN A 20 -2.06 -24.97 -23.03
N ASN A 21 -1.64 -25.62 -21.94
CA ASN A 21 -2.42 -25.72 -20.70
C ASN A 21 -2.01 -24.69 -19.65
N SER A 22 -1.01 -23.86 -19.91
CA SER A 22 -0.59 -22.80 -19.00
C SER A 22 -1.53 -21.61 -19.11
N ARG A 23 -2.05 -21.15 -17.97
CA ARG A 23 -2.77 -19.89 -17.83
C ARG A 23 -1.80 -18.85 -17.27
N PHE A 24 -1.80 -17.66 -17.85
CA PHE A 24 -0.95 -16.55 -17.42
C PHE A 24 -1.85 -15.44 -16.88
N TYR A 25 -1.72 -15.15 -15.60
CA TYR A 25 -2.42 -14.05 -14.95
C TYR A 25 -1.49 -12.86 -14.82
N HIS A 26 -1.97 -11.70 -15.22
CA HIS A 26 -1.22 -10.46 -15.10
C HIS A 26 -1.65 -9.75 -13.82
N ILE A 27 -0.67 -9.45 -12.96
CA ILE A 27 -0.86 -8.72 -11.70
C ILE A 27 0.13 -7.56 -11.71
N GLY A 28 -0.07 -6.64 -12.65
CA GLY A 28 0.81 -5.49 -12.87
C GLY A 28 0.25 -4.17 -12.35
N THR A 29 -1.05 -4.10 -12.08
CA THR A 29 -1.73 -2.92 -11.52
C THR A 29 -2.43 -3.23 -10.19
N THR A 30 -2.77 -2.18 -9.43
CA THR A 30 -3.57 -2.31 -8.21
C THR A 30 -4.99 -2.81 -8.51
N GLU A 31 -5.58 -2.39 -9.63
CA GLU A 31 -6.89 -2.89 -10.09
C GLU A 31 -6.86 -4.39 -10.39
N GLU A 32 -5.83 -4.86 -11.10
CA GLU A 32 -5.63 -6.29 -11.37
C GLU A 32 -5.39 -7.07 -10.07
N TYR A 33 -4.65 -6.48 -9.13
CA TYR A 33 -4.44 -7.07 -7.80
C TYR A 33 -5.78 -7.25 -7.06
N LEU A 34 -6.61 -6.21 -6.98
CA LEU A 34 -7.92 -6.31 -6.34
C LEU A 34 -8.79 -7.36 -7.04
N LEU A 35 -8.95 -7.26 -8.37
CA LEU A 35 -9.74 -8.20 -9.17
C LEU A 35 -9.37 -9.67 -8.88
N HIS A 36 -8.09 -9.96 -8.80
CA HIS A 36 -7.61 -11.33 -8.63
C HIS A 36 -7.74 -11.88 -7.20
N PHE A 37 -7.80 -11.00 -6.19
CA PHE A 37 -7.85 -11.40 -4.79
C PHE A 37 -9.24 -11.26 -4.14
N THR A 38 -10.13 -10.42 -4.68
CA THR A 38 -11.41 -10.08 -4.02
C THR A 38 -12.65 -10.44 -4.84
N SER A 39 -12.54 -10.40 -6.17
CA SER A 39 -13.59 -10.92 -7.05
C SER A 39 -13.38 -12.42 -7.20
N ASN A 40 -14.46 -13.22 -7.24
CA ASN A 40 -14.44 -14.68 -7.43
C ASN A 40 -13.87 -15.06 -8.83
N GLY A 41 -12.60 -14.77 -9.05
CA GLY A 41 -11.91 -14.95 -10.31
C GLY A 41 -11.36 -16.35 -10.48
N SER A 42 -11.06 -16.72 -11.73
CA SER A 42 -10.47 -18.01 -12.06
C SER A 42 -9.16 -18.27 -11.33
N LEU A 43 -8.36 -17.23 -11.04
CA LEU A 43 -7.12 -17.35 -10.26
C LEU A 43 -7.37 -17.92 -8.87
N GLN A 44 -8.35 -17.37 -8.14
CA GLN A 44 -8.68 -17.83 -6.79
C GLN A 44 -9.10 -19.30 -6.79
N ALA A 45 -9.96 -19.69 -7.73
CA ALA A 45 -10.43 -21.06 -7.87
C ALA A 45 -9.31 -22.04 -8.26
N GLU A 46 -8.43 -21.64 -9.18
CA GLU A 46 -7.34 -22.50 -9.69
C GLU A 46 -6.21 -22.71 -8.68
N LEU A 47 -5.91 -21.69 -7.88
CA LEU A 47 -4.84 -21.74 -6.87
C LEU A 47 -5.37 -22.09 -5.47
N GLY A 48 -6.68 -22.24 -5.31
CA GLY A 48 -7.31 -22.49 -4.01
C GLY A 48 -7.11 -21.35 -3.01
N LEU A 49 -7.05 -20.10 -3.48
CA LEU A 49 -6.86 -18.95 -2.60
C LEU A 49 -8.11 -18.73 -1.75
N GLN A 50 -7.91 -18.46 -0.47
CA GLN A 50 -9.00 -18.17 0.46
C GLN A 50 -9.17 -16.67 0.59
N SER A 51 -10.42 -16.20 0.74
CA SER A 51 -10.66 -14.78 1.06
C SER A 51 -10.00 -14.41 2.39
N ILE A 52 -10.06 -15.29 3.40
CA ILE A 52 -9.41 -15.08 4.70
C ILE A 52 -8.28 -16.11 4.87
N ALA A 53 -7.07 -15.75 4.45
CA ALA A 53 -5.90 -16.61 4.52
C ALA A 53 -5.09 -16.32 5.80
N PHE A 54 -4.94 -17.33 6.66
CA PHE A 54 -4.13 -17.27 7.89
C PHE A 54 -4.31 -15.98 8.71
N SER A 55 -5.54 -15.56 8.96
CA SER A 55 -5.85 -14.31 9.67
C SER A 55 -6.75 -14.53 10.90
N VAL A 56 -6.78 -13.53 11.78
CA VAL A 56 -7.82 -13.37 12.82
C VAL A 56 -8.78 -12.30 12.33
N PHE A 57 -10.02 -12.70 12.04
CA PHE A 57 -11.07 -11.77 11.64
C PHE A 57 -12.42 -12.28 12.17
N PRO A 58 -12.92 -11.74 13.29
CA PRO A 58 -14.16 -12.23 13.92
C PRO A 58 -15.40 -11.82 13.14
N ASN A 59 -15.36 -10.70 12.40
CA ASN A 59 -16.48 -10.12 11.67
C ASN A 59 -16.46 -10.49 10.19
N VAL A 60 -16.35 -11.79 9.86
CA VAL A 60 -16.37 -12.21 8.45
C VAL A 60 -17.75 -11.87 7.86
N PRO A 61 -17.84 -11.08 6.77
CA PRO A 61 -19.11 -10.80 6.13
C PRO A 61 -19.78 -12.10 5.64
N GLU A 62 -21.02 -12.34 6.07
CA GLU A 62 -21.85 -13.42 5.55
C GLU A 62 -22.38 -13.05 4.16
N ASP A 63 -22.29 -13.99 3.21
CA ASP A 63 -23.00 -13.99 1.92
C ASP A 63 -22.97 -12.71 1.06
N SER A 64 -21.77 -12.23 0.72
CA SER A 64 -21.55 -11.33 -0.43
C SER A 64 -20.84 -12.06 -1.58
N HIS A 65 -21.24 -11.76 -2.83
CA HIS A 65 -20.57 -12.22 -4.05
C HIS A 65 -19.13 -11.69 -4.17
N GLU A 66 -18.84 -10.56 -3.54
CA GLU A 66 -17.51 -9.96 -3.42
C GLU A 66 -17.15 -9.89 -1.95
N LYS A 67 -16.04 -10.53 -1.56
CA LYS A 67 -15.58 -10.56 -0.17
C LYS A 67 -14.26 -9.78 -0.07
N PRO A 68 -13.99 -9.12 1.07
CA PRO A 68 -12.64 -8.64 1.32
C PRO A 68 -11.66 -9.82 1.35
N CYS A 69 -10.44 -9.58 0.89
CA CYS A 69 -9.33 -10.51 1.04
C CYS A 69 -8.49 -10.08 2.25
N VAL A 70 -8.30 -10.97 3.22
CA VAL A 70 -7.52 -10.72 4.43
C VAL A 70 -6.44 -11.78 4.54
N ILE A 71 -5.19 -11.37 4.39
CA ILE A 71 -4.03 -12.26 4.34
C ILE A 71 -3.13 -11.96 5.53
N HIS A 72 -2.90 -12.96 6.36
CA HIS A 72 -1.89 -12.90 7.41
C HIS A 72 -2.00 -11.68 8.35
N SER A 73 -3.24 -11.33 8.72
CA SER A 73 -3.57 -10.09 9.42
C SER A 73 -4.43 -10.34 10.66
N ILE A 74 -4.48 -9.34 11.55
CA ILE A 74 -5.29 -9.36 12.77
C ILE A 74 -6.24 -8.17 12.74
N LEU A 75 -7.53 -8.46 12.70
CA LEU A 75 -8.61 -7.49 12.71
C LEU A 75 -9.38 -7.64 14.02
N ASN A 76 -9.42 -6.59 14.83
CA ASN A 76 -10.11 -6.62 16.11
C ASN A 76 -11.63 -6.61 15.94
N SER A 77 -12.35 -7.11 16.95
CA SER A 77 -13.82 -7.07 17.00
C SER A 77 -14.32 -5.62 16.93
N GLY A 78 -15.03 -5.29 15.85
CA GLY A 78 -15.49 -3.92 15.55
C GLY A 78 -14.91 -3.38 14.24
N CYS A 79 -13.79 -3.93 13.78
CA CYS A 79 -13.22 -3.58 12.48
C CYS A 79 -14.18 -4.01 11.36
N CYS A 80 -14.36 -3.11 10.39
CA CYS A 80 -15.17 -3.32 9.18
C CYS A 80 -14.29 -3.20 7.95
N VAL A 81 -14.38 -4.17 7.05
CA VAL A 81 -13.70 -4.15 5.75
C VAL A 81 -14.73 -4.37 4.66
N ALA A 82 -14.93 -3.37 3.82
CA ALA A 82 -15.86 -3.45 2.71
C ALA A 82 -15.37 -4.41 1.61
N PRO A 83 -16.29 -4.94 0.78
CA PRO A 83 -15.97 -5.74 -0.40
C PRO A 83 -14.93 -5.10 -1.34
N GLY A 84 -14.29 -5.93 -2.15
CA GLY A 84 -13.31 -5.45 -3.13
C GLY A 84 -11.97 -5.02 -2.52
N SER A 85 -11.81 -5.06 -1.19
CA SER A 85 -10.58 -4.61 -0.51
C SER A 85 -9.66 -5.75 -0.12
N VAL A 86 -8.35 -5.47 -0.12
CA VAL A 86 -7.30 -6.38 0.36
C VAL A 86 -6.63 -5.80 1.61
N VAL A 87 -6.55 -6.60 2.65
CA VAL A 87 -5.79 -6.31 3.88
C VAL A 87 -4.73 -7.39 4.06
N GLU A 88 -3.46 -7.02 4.06
CA GLU A 88 -2.37 -7.98 4.20
C GLU A 88 -1.33 -7.53 5.23
N TYR A 89 -0.80 -8.50 5.98
CA TYR A 89 0.25 -8.29 6.98
C TYR A 89 -0.04 -7.10 7.91
N SER A 90 -1.28 -6.93 8.36
CA SER A 90 -1.72 -5.71 9.05
C SER A 90 -2.39 -6.00 10.40
N ARG A 91 -2.41 -5.00 11.28
CA ARG A 91 -3.19 -4.99 12.52
C ARG A 91 -4.19 -3.85 12.49
N LEU A 92 -5.49 -4.15 12.55
CA LEU A 92 -6.56 -3.17 12.52
C LEU A 92 -7.36 -3.18 13.83
N GLY A 93 -7.49 -2.01 14.44
CA GLY A 93 -8.23 -1.79 15.67
C GLY A 93 -9.74 -1.84 15.49
N PRO A 94 -10.51 -1.85 16.59
CA PRO A 94 -11.95 -2.00 16.58
C PRO A 94 -12.69 -0.80 15.96
N GLU A 95 -12.04 0.35 15.85
CA GLU A 95 -12.60 1.59 15.28
C GLU A 95 -12.11 1.86 13.86
N VAL A 96 -11.66 0.81 13.16
CA VAL A 96 -11.21 0.89 11.77
C VAL A 96 -12.34 0.50 10.83
N SER A 97 -12.68 1.40 9.90
CA SER A 97 -13.61 1.14 8.80
C SER A 97 -12.91 1.38 7.47
N ILE A 98 -12.78 0.31 6.68
CA ILE A 98 -12.18 0.33 5.34
C ILE A 98 -13.31 0.29 4.32
N SER A 99 -13.35 1.31 3.46
CA SER A 99 -14.28 1.40 2.34
C SER A 99 -13.85 0.50 1.17
N GLU A 100 -14.67 0.41 0.13
CA GLU A 100 -14.47 -0.53 -0.99
C GLU A 100 -13.16 -0.29 -1.76
N ASN A 101 -12.65 -1.34 -2.39
CA ASN A 101 -11.52 -1.29 -3.32
C ASN A 101 -10.24 -0.69 -2.73
N CYS A 102 -9.99 -0.90 -1.43
CA CYS A 102 -8.78 -0.45 -0.76
C CYS A 102 -7.70 -1.54 -0.72
N ILE A 103 -6.43 -1.14 -0.67
CA ILE A 103 -5.31 -2.04 -0.36
C ILE A 103 -4.61 -1.52 0.89
N ILE A 104 -4.53 -2.34 1.92
CA ILE A 104 -3.82 -2.05 3.16
C ILE A 104 -2.74 -3.11 3.34
N SER A 105 -1.47 -2.71 3.35
CA SER A 105 -0.33 -3.62 3.49
C SER A 105 0.60 -3.19 4.61
N GLY A 106 1.03 -4.13 5.44
CA GLY A 106 2.07 -3.92 6.46
C GLY A 106 1.71 -2.93 7.57
N SER A 107 0.44 -2.55 7.73
CA SER A 107 0.05 -1.36 8.48
C SER A 107 -0.54 -1.69 9.85
N VAL A 108 -0.31 -0.81 10.83
CA VAL A 108 -0.93 -0.87 12.16
C VAL A 108 -1.85 0.33 12.31
N ILE A 109 -3.17 0.10 12.22
CA ILE A 109 -4.18 1.16 12.26
C ILE A 109 -5.02 0.99 13.53
N GLU A 110 -4.94 1.94 14.47
CA GLU A 110 -5.74 1.87 15.70
C GLU A 110 -7.19 2.29 15.47
N LYS A 111 -7.38 3.40 14.77
CA LYS A 111 -8.68 3.99 14.42
C LYS A 111 -8.57 4.78 13.13
N ALA A 112 -9.49 4.57 12.20
CA ALA A 112 -9.56 5.33 10.95
C ALA A 112 -10.81 5.01 10.15
N VAL A 113 -11.24 5.95 9.31
CA VAL A 113 -12.20 5.69 8.23
C VAL A 113 -11.49 5.94 6.90
N LEU A 114 -11.13 4.88 6.19
CA LEU A 114 -10.45 4.98 4.90
C LEU A 114 -11.50 5.21 3.79
N PRO A 115 -11.31 6.21 2.91
CA PRO A 115 -12.19 6.39 1.75
C PRO A 115 -11.98 5.26 0.72
N PRO A 116 -12.97 5.03 -0.17
CA PRO A 116 -12.85 4.05 -1.24
C PRO A 116 -11.60 4.29 -2.10
N CYS A 117 -11.10 3.23 -2.75
CA CYS A 117 -9.98 3.31 -3.68
C CYS A 117 -8.70 3.90 -3.04
N SER A 118 -8.45 3.60 -1.77
CA SER A 118 -7.23 4.03 -1.07
C SER A 118 -6.17 2.93 -1.04
N PHE A 119 -4.93 3.29 -1.35
CA PHE A 119 -3.75 2.46 -1.10
C PHE A 119 -3.05 2.94 0.18
N VAL A 120 -2.76 2.04 1.10
CA VAL A 120 -1.98 2.30 2.32
C VAL A 120 -0.92 1.22 2.47
N CYS A 121 0.34 1.60 2.48
CA CYS A 121 1.45 0.67 2.70
C CYS A 121 2.50 1.27 3.63
N SER A 122 2.72 0.60 4.75
CA SER A 122 3.73 0.99 5.72
C SER A 122 5.03 0.25 5.44
N LEU A 123 6.15 0.98 5.46
CA LEU A 123 7.48 0.42 5.29
C LEU A 123 8.34 0.73 6.51
N SER A 124 9.06 -0.29 6.96
CA SER A 124 10.27 -0.11 7.76
C SER A 124 11.35 0.49 6.86
N VAL A 125 12.00 1.55 7.31
CA VAL A 125 13.04 2.27 6.57
C VAL A 125 14.27 2.44 7.44
N GLU A 126 15.44 2.15 6.89
CA GLU A 126 16.72 2.41 7.54
C GLU A 126 17.25 3.76 7.08
N ILE A 127 17.37 4.72 7.99
CA ILE A 127 17.92 6.05 7.67
C ILE A 127 19.02 6.38 8.65
N ASN A 128 20.23 6.57 8.13
CA ASN A 128 21.44 6.83 8.91
C ASN A 128 21.69 5.75 10.00
N GLY A 129 21.40 4.48 9.69
CA GLY A 129 21.56 3.35 10.63
C GLY A 129 20.48 3.27 11.71
N HIS A 130 19.44 4.10 11.64
CA HIS A 130 18.28 4.03 12.51
C HIS A 130 17.09 3.42 11.78
N LEU A 131 16.44 2.46 12.44
CA LEU A 131 15.16 1.92 12.01
C LEU A 131 14.06 2.93 12.32
N GLU A 132 13.38 3.40 11.28
CA GLU A 132 12.23 4.30 11.35
C GLU A 132 11.10 3.74 10.46
N TYR A 133 9.94 4.39 10.45
CA TYR A 133 8.78 3.92 9.69
C TYR A 133 8.14 5.04 8.88
N SER A 134 7.76 4.74 7.63
CA SER A 134 7.05 5.68 6.77
C SER A 134 5.92 4.98 6.03
N THR A 135 4.77 5.64 5.93
CA THR A 135 3.54 5.07 5.36
C THR A 135 3.15 5.85 4.13
N MET A 136 3.14 5.18 2.98
CA MET A 136 2.63 5.78 1.75
C MET A 136 1.11 5.62 1.71
N VAL A 137 0.43 6.71 1.35
CA VAL A 137 -1.01 6.75 1.10
C VAL A 137 -1.28 7.51 -0.20
N PHE A 138 -2.08 6.94 -1.08
CA PHE A 138 -2.49 7.55 -2.35
C PHE A 138 -3.79 6.92 -2.85
N GLY A 139 -4.50 7.59 -3.76
CA GLY A 139 -5.68 7.04 -4.41
C GLY A 139 -5.28 6.07 -5.51
N MET A 140 -6.02 4.98 -5.73
CA MET A 140 -5.70 4.01 -6.78
C MET A 140 -5.63 4.63 -8.19
N GLU A 141 -6.36 5.73 -8.41
CA GLU A 141 -6.37 6.49 -9.66
C GLU A 141 -5.27 7.56 -9.75
N ASP A 142 -4.51 7.80 -8.67
CA ASP A 142 -3.42 8.78 -8.68
C ASP A 142 -2.33 8.31 -9.65
N ASN A 143 -2.03 9.15 -10.65
CA ASN A 143 -0.96 8.87 -11.57
C ASN A 143 0.40 9.25 -10.96
N LEU A 144 0.94 8.34 -10.15
CA LEU A 144 2.16 8.58 -9.37
C LEU A 144 3.37 8.98 -10.23
N LYS A 145 3.43 8.51 -11.47
CA LYS A 145 4.55 8.71 -12.41
C LYS A 145 4.31 9.86 -13.39
N ASN A 146 3.10 10.42 -13.45
CA ASN A 146 2.89 11.64 -14.22
C ASN A 146 3.80 12.72 -13.66
N SER A 147 4.54 13.38 -14.55
CA SER A 147 5.60 14.29 -14.15
C SER A 147 5.51 15.61 -14.89
N VAL A 148 5.81 16.69 -14.17
CA VAL A 148 5.98 18.02 -14.74
C VAL A 148 7.45 18.43 -14.72
N LYS A 149 7.82 19.35 -15.61
CA LYS A 149 9.22 19.78 -15.78
C LYS A 149 9.63 20.90 -14.84
N THR A 150 8.66 21.70 -14.39
CA THR A 150 8.92 22.92 -13.61
C THR A 150 7.98 23.01 -12.42
N ILE A 151 8.43 23.73 -11.37
CA ILE A 151 7.63 23.99 -10.17
C ILE A 151 6.33 24.71 -10.49
N SER A 152 6.34 25.62 -11.46
CA SER A 152 5.15 26.38 -11.87
C SER A 152 4.01 25.50 -12.41
N ASP A 153 4.35 24.30 -12.87
CA ASP A 153 3.40 23.34 -13.44
C ASP A 153 2.87 22.33 -12.40
N ILE A 154 3.31 22.38 -11.14
CA ILE A 154 2.92 21.43 -10.07
C ILE A 154 1.40 21.30 -9.91
N LYS A 155 0.66 22.37 -10.19
CA LYS A 155 -0.82 22.38 -10.18
C LYS A 155 -1.47 21.39 -11.18
N MET A 156 -0.71 20.84 -12.12
CA MET A 156 -1.17 19.81 -13.06
C MET A 156 -1.11 18.40 -12.48
N LEU A 157 -0.41 18.20 -11.35
CA LEU A 157 -0.45 16.96 -10.59
C LEU A 157 -1.67 16.95 -9.68
N GLN A 158 -2.16 15.76 -9.37
CA GLN A 158 -3.32 15.56 -8.51
C GLN A 158 -3.03 14.47 -7.48
N PHE A 159 -3.58 14.63 -6.28
CA PHE A 159 -3.53 13.66 -5.19
C PHE A 159 -4.93 13.49 -4.63
N PHE A 160 -5.49 12.27 -4.70
CA PHE A 160 -6.91 11.99 -4.46
C PHE A 160 -7.85 12.93 -5.24
N GLY A 161 -7.52 13.18 -6.52
CA GLY A 161 -8.28 14.08 -7.40
C GLY A 161 -8.20 15.57 -7.06
N VAL A 162 -7.49 15.95 -5.99
CA VAL A 162 -7.27 17.36 -5.61
C VAL A 162 -5.98 17.87 -6.24
N CYS A 163 -5.99 19.11 -6.72
CA CYS A 163 -4.80 19.81 -7.22
C CYS A 163 -3.65 19.71 -6.21
N PHE A 164 -2.49 19.20 -6.64
CA PHE A 164 -1.39 18.92 -5.72
C PHE A 164 -0.85 20.19 -5.05
N LEU A 165 -0.87 21.34 -5.75
CA LEU A 165 -0.50 22.62 -5.13
C LEU A 165 -1.41 22.97 -3.94
N THR A 166 -2.71 22.73 -4.05
CA THR A 166 -3.67 22.92 -2.95
C THR A 166 -3.41 21.94 -1.80
N CYS A 167 -3.02 20.70 -2.09
CA CYS A 167 -2.60 19.76 -1.06
C CYS A 167 -1.37 20.27 -0.29
N LEU A 168 -0.37 20.82 -0.98
CA LEU A 168 0.82 21.40 -0.34
C LEU A 168 0.47 22.56 0.59
N ASP A 169 -0.46 23.43 0.18
CA ASP A 169 -0.94 24.53 1.02
C ASP A 169 -1.63 24.01 2.30
N ILE A 170 -2.51 23.00 2.18
CA ILE A 170 -3.17 22.33 3.31
C ILE A 170 -2.13 21.71 4.25
N TRP A 171 -1.04 21.19 3.69
CA TRP A 171 0.01 20.53 4.43
C TRP A 171 1.10 21.45 4.99
N ASN A 172 0.98 22.75 4.77
CA ASN A 172 1.99 23.76 5.10
C ASN A 172 3.36 23.43 4.50
N LEU A 173 3.37 22.95 3.24
CA LEU A 173 4.57 22.68 2.46
C LEU A 173 4.70 23.69 1.33
N LYS A 174 5.94 24.10 1.07
CA LYS A 174 6.25 25.01 -0.04
C LYS A 174 6.57 24.19 -1.29
N ALA A 175 5.98 24.57 -2.42
CA ALA A 175 6.30 24.01 -3.72
C ALA A 175 7.69 24.50 -4.19
N MET A 176 8.75 23.82 -3.75
CA MET A 176 10.13 24.07 -4.17
C MET A 176 10.78 22.82 -4.76
N GLU A 177 11.94 22.96 -5.42
CA GLU A 177 12.65 21.82 -6.01
C GLU A 177 13.06 20.79 -4.96
N GLU A 178 13.39 21.22 -3.74
CA GLU A 178 13.79 20.36 -2.62
C GLU A 178 12.66 19.46 -2.11
N LEU A 179 11.41 19.78 -2.44
CA LEU A 179 10.28 18.90 -2.16
C LEU A 179 10.42 17.58 -2.92
N PHE A 180 11.09 17.56 -4.07
CA PHE A 180 11.20 16.38 -4.91
C PHE A 180 12.57 15.72 -4.76
N SER A 181 12.56 14.39 -4.68
CA SER A 181 13.76 13.56 -4.75
C SER A 181 14.16 13.33 -6.21
N GLY A 182 15.44 13.01 -6.42
CA GLY A 182 15.94 12.67 -7.75
C GLY A 182 16.05 13.85 -8.72
N SER A 183 15.48 13.71 -9.92
CA SER A 183 15.68 14.64 -11.03
C SER A 183 14.85 15.91 -10.89
N LYS A 184 15.51 17.07 -11.00
CA LYS A 184 14.87 18.40 -11.00
C LYS A 184 13.96 18.66 -12.20
N THR A 185 13.97 17.77 -13.21
CA THR A 185 13.18 17.92 -14.44
C THR A 185 12.02 16.92 -14.54
N GLN A 186 11.83 16.07 -13.52
CA GLN A 186 10.75 15.08 -13.45
C GLN A 186 10.11 15.12 -12.05
N LEU A 187 9.28 16.13 -11.85
CA LEU A 187 8.58 16.35 -10.59
C LEU A 187 7.26 15.58 -10.62
N SER A 188 7.08 14.62 -9.71
CA SER A 188 5.94 13.69 -9.70
C SER A 188 5.56 13.34 -8.26
N LEU A 189 4.39 12.73 -8.03
CA LEU A 189 4.04 12.22 -6.70
C LEU A 189 5.01 11.11 -6.24
N TRP A 190 5.55 10.33 -7.18
CA TRP A 190 6.55 9.30 -6.88
C TRP A 190 7.82 9.88 -6.23
N THR A 191 8.20 11.09 -6.62
CA THR A 191 9.38 11.80 -6.13
C THR A 191 9.07 12.85 -5.09
N ALA A 192 7.80 13.17 -4.81
CA ALA A 192 7.43 14.19 -3.82
C ALA A 192 7.65 13.68 -2.39
N ARG A 193 8.40 14.44 -1.58
CA ARG A 193 8.65 14.19 -0.16
C ARG A 193 7.48 14.68 0.69
N ILE A 194 6.44 13.85 0.76
CA ILE A 194 5.21 14.16 1.52
C ILE A 194 4.90 13.12 2.60
N PHE A 195 5.64 12.02 2.67
CA PHE A 195 5.34 10.94 3.62
C PHE A 195 6.17 11.08 4.90
N PRO A 196 5.54 11.24 6.07
CA PRO A 196 6.21 11.34 7.36
C PRO A 196 7.08 10.13 7.70
N VAL A 197 8.22 10.40 8.30
CA VAL A 197 9.04 9.41 9.00
C VAL A 197 8.72 9.50 10.50
N CYS A 198 8.40 8.35 11.11
CA CYS A 198 7.97 8.24 12.49
C CYS A 198 8.71 7.10 13.21
N SER A 199 8.60 7.08 14.54
CA SER A 199 9.32 6.12 15.38
C SER A 199 8.62 4.75 15.49
N SER A 200 7.35 4.67 15.08
CA SER A 200 6.59 3.43 15.03
C SER A 200 5.68 3.34 13.79
N LEU A 201 5.28 2.12 13.43
CA LEU A 201 4.31 1.87 12.36
C LEU A 201 2.97 2.60 12.60
N SER A 202 2.47 2.59 13.84
CA SER A 202 1.18 3.21 14.16
C SER A 202 1.22 4.73 14.02
N GLU A 203 2.28 5.38 14.52
CA GLU A 203 2.48 6.82 14.35
C GLU A 203 2.59 7.20 12.87
N SER A 204 3.32 6.39 12.10
CA SER A 204 3.50 6.60 10.67
C SER A 204 2.17 6.56 9.90
N VAL A 205 1.36 5.54 10.17
CA VAL A 205 0.01 5.43 9.60
C VAL A 205 -0.86 6.61 10.03
N ALA A 206 -0.87 6.95 11.32
CA ALA A 206 -1.70 8.03 11.85
C ALA A 206 -1.35 9.37 11.20
N ALA A 207 -0.07 9.66 11.00
CA ALA A 207 0.39 10.88 10.34
C ALA A 207 -0.04 10.92 8.86
N SER A 208 0.16 9.83 8.12
CA SER A 208 -0.24 9.74 6.70
C SER A 208 -1.76 9.77 6.49
N LEU A 209 -2.55 9.14 7.37
CA LEU A 209 -4.01 9.24 7.32
C LEU A 209 -4.51 10.62 7.78
N GLY A 210 -3.81 11.28 8.70
CA GLY A 210 -4.04 12.68 9.05
C GLY A 210 -3.88 13.61 7.85
N MET A 211 -2.82 13.41 7.07
CA MET A 211 -2.56 14.12 5.81
C MET A 211 -3.70 13.92 4.78
N LEU A 212 -4.21 12.71 4.62
CA LEU A 212 -5.35 12.42 3.73
C LEU A 212 -6.66 13.05 4.24
N ASN A 213 -6.96 12.89 5.53
CA ASN A 213 -8.16 13.46 6.14
C ASN A 213 -8.17 14.99 6.05
N ALA A 214 -7.00 15.62 6.16
CA ALA A 214 -6.83 17.06 6.01
C ALA A 214 -7.26 17.56 4.62
N ILE A 215 -6.92 16.82 3.56
CA ILE A 215 -7.39 17.13 2.20
C ILE A 215 -8.90 17.01 2.11
N ARG A 216 -9.47 15.89 2.57
CA ARG A 216 -10.90 15.61 2.47
C ARG A 216 -11.76 16.62 3.22
N ASN A 217 -11.27 17.09 4.36
CA ASN A 217 -11.98 18.03 5.22
C ASN A 217 -11.59 19.50 4.96
N HIS A 218 -10.67 19.76 4.04
CA HIS A 218 -10.08 21.08 3.80
C HIS A 218 -9.55 21.73 5.09
N SER A 219 -8.97 20.93 5.99
CA SER A 219 -8.46 21.37 7.29
C SER A 219 -6.94 21.40 7.30
N PRO A 220 -6.29 22.39 7.94
CA PRO A 220 -4.83 22.48 7.96
C PRO A 220 -4.18 21.28 8.68
N PHE A 221 -3.06 20.79 8.15
CA PHE A 221 -2.27 19.71 8.77
C PHE A 221 -0.79 19.89 8.48
N SER A 222 0.01 20.37 9.45
CA SER A 222 1.40 20.74 9.16
C SER A 222 2.33 19.53 9.04
N LEU A 223 2.90 19.31 7.86
CA LEU A 223 3.96 18.33 7.62
C LEU A 223 5.37 18.86 7.94
N SER A 224 5.51 20.16 8.19
CA SER A 224 6.80 20.84 8.42
C SER A 224 7.64 20.28 9.58
N ASN A 225 7.00 19.61 10.55
CA ASN A 225 7.67 19.09 11.74
C ASN A 225 8.19 17.66 11.54
N PHE A 226 7.89 17.05 10.40
CA PHE A 226 8.34 15.71 10.07
C PHE A 226 9.55 15.77 9.15
N LYS A 227 10.43 14.80 9.32
CA LYS A 227 11.28 14.35 8.23
C LYS A 227 10.38 13.66 7.20
N LEU A 228 10.48 14.07 5.95
CA LEU A 228 9.61 13.58 4.87
C LEU A 228 10.41 12.77 3.87
N LEU A 229 9.82 11.68 3.39
CA LEU A 229 10.33 10.88 2.29
C LEU A 229 9.36 10.89 1.12
N SER A 230 9.93 10.65 -0.06
CA SER A 230 9.20 10.26 -1.26
C SER A 230 9.05 8.75 -1.36
N ILE A 231 8.09 8.26 -2.15
CA ILE A 231 7.94 6.82 -2.43
C ILE A 231 9.26 6.25 -2.99
N GLN A 232 9.93 7.00 -3.87
CA GLN A 232 11.23 6.61 -4.40
C GLN A 232 12.26 6.37 -3.29
N GLU A 233 12.39 7.29 -2.34
CA GLU A 233 13.37 7.17 -1.25
C GLU A 233 12.98 6.03 -0.30
N MET A 234 11.70 5.92 0.09
CA MET A 234 11.22 4.84 0.94
C MET A 234 11.57 3.46 0.35
N LEU A 235 11.45 3.28 -0.96
CA LEU A 235 11.79 2.02 -1.62
C LEU A 235 13.30 1.76 -1.72
N LEU A 236 14.12 2.82 -1.72
CA LEU A 236 15.58 2.70 -1.73
C LEU A 236 16.14 2.34 -0.36
N CYS A 237 15.52 2.84 0.72
CA CYS A 237 16.00 2.63 2.09
C CYS A 237 15.14 1.65 2.91
N LYS A 238 14.22 0.91 2.29
CA LYS A 238 13.38 -0.05 3.02
C LYS A 238 14.23 -1.13 3.70
N ASP A 239 13.92 -1.42 4.95
CA ASP A 239 14.50 -2.53 5.69
C ASP A 239 13.62 -3.77 5.53
N VAL A 240 14.02 -4.66 4.61
CA VAL A 240 13.30 -5.90 4.36
C VAL A 240 13.43 -6.88 5.54
N GLY A 241 14.53 -6.82 6.29
CA GLY A 241 14.77 -7.68 7.44
C GLY A 241 13.75 -7.41 8.54
N ASP A 242 13.58 -6.14 8.92
CA ASP A 242 12.58 -5.73 9.90
C ASP A 242 11.14 -6.03 9.43
N MET A 243 10.83 -5.77 8.15
CA MET A 243 9.52 -6.12 7.58
C MET A 243 9.21 -7.61 7.66
N LEU A 244 10.21 -8.49 7.47
CA LEU A 244 10.04 -9.93 7.61
C LEU A 244 9.89 -10.34 9.08
N ALA A 245 10.68 -9.75 9.99
CA ALA A 245 10.57 -9.98 11.42
C ALA A 245 9.17 -9.60 11.94
N TYR A 246 8.62 -8.48 11.48
CA TYR A 246 7.25 -8.07 11.77
C TYR A 246 6.21 -9.10 11.27
N ARG A 247 6.39 -9.64 10.07
CA ARG A 247 5.51 -10.70 9.52
C ARG A 247 5.62 -11.99 10.33
N GLU A 248 6.82 -12.36 10.79
CA GLU A 248 7.01 -13.51 11.67
C GLU A 248 6.32 -13.30 13.02
N GLN A 249 6.41 -12.09 13.60
CA GLN A 249 5.67 -11.75 14.82
C GLN A 249 4.16 -11.89 14.63
N LEU A 250 3.61 -11.40 13.52
CA LEU A 250 2.20 -11.62 13.15
C LEU A 250 1.86 -13.11 13.06
N PHE A 251 2.75 -13.91 12.46
CA PHE A 251 2.52 -15.35 12.28
C PHE A 251 2.37 -16.06 13.61
N LEU A 252 3.30 -15.78 14.54
CA LEU A 252 3.32 -16.35 15.88
C LEU A 252 2.07 -15.93 16.68
N GLU A 253 1.68 -14.66 16.59
CA GLU A 253 0.50 -14.13 17.28
C GLU A 253 -0.80 -14.76 16.76
N ILE A 254 -0.98 -14.85 15.45
CA ILE A 254 -2.15 -15.49 14.82
C ILE A 254 -2.22 -16.97 15.19
N SER A 255 -1.08 -17.67 15.15
CA SER A 255 -0.97 -19.07 15.57
C SER A 255 -1.42 -19.27 17.02
N SER A 256 -1.00 -18.38 17.92
CA SER A 256 -1.38 -18.42 19.34
C SER A 256 -2.89 -18.21 19.53
N LYS A 257 -3.45 -17.17 18.89
CA LYS A 257 -4.89 -16.84 18.98
C LYS A 257 -5.79 -17.96 18.44
N ARG A 258 -5.39 -18.61 17.33
CA ARG A 258 -6.15 -19.74 16.76
C ARG A 258 -6.16 -20.97 17.68
N LYS A 259 -5.02 -21.28 18.31
CA LYS A 259 -4.94 -22.38 19.29
C LYS A 259 -5.87 -22.15 20.49
N GLN A 260 -5.94 -20.92 20.99
CA GLN A 260 -6.84 -20.54 22.08
C GLN A 260 -8.31 -20.74 21.69
N SER A 261 -8.71 -20.27 20.50
CA SER A 261 -10.09 -20.44 20.02
C SER A 261 -10.50 -21.89 19.79
N ASP A 262 -9.56 -22.77 19.43
CA ASP A 262 -9.83 -24.20 19.25
C ASP A 262 -9.99 -24.91 20.60
N SER A 263 -9.23 -24.49 21.62
CA SER A 263 -9.35 -25.02 22.98
C SER A 263 -10.62 -24.57 23.72
N GLU A 264 -11.16 -23.38 23.42
CA GLU A 264 -12.42 -22.89 24.00
C GLU A 264 -13.67 -23.55 23.39
N LYS A 265 -13.53 -24.21 22.23
CA LYS A 265 -14.61 -24.91 21.52
C LYS A 265 -14.65 -26.42 21.80
N SER A 266 -13.67 -26.97 22.52
CA SER A 266 -13.56 -28.39 22.89
C SER A 266 -14.07 -28.65 24.30
#